data_AF-A0A2T2S5G2-F1
#
_entry.id   AF-A0A2T2S5G2-F1
#
_cell.length_a   1.000
_cell.length_b   1.000
_cell.length_c   1.000
_cell.angle_alpha   90.00
_cell.angle_beta   90.00
_cell.angle_gamma   90.00
#
_symmetry.space_group_name_H-M   'P 1'
#
loop_
_entity.id
_entity.type
_entity.pdbx_description
1 polymer ?
#
loop_
_entity_poly.entity_id
_entity_poly.type
_entity_poly.pdbx_seq_one_letter_code
_entity_poly.pdbx_strand_id
1 'polypeptide(L)'
;MADRGLSDVKGVSQEDQQMIQNIESMMGPEPENMGFVKNTFWGRLREDLIFPYPREGAGEREKCDALLEELEEYLETEHPRVKIDREQYIPESVIDRLFDMGVMGMIIPEEYGGLGLGVTSYNRVLELIGRYCASTAVLVSAHQSIGCKAIVLFGTEEQKEEYLPTAAQEELSAFCLSEPNVGSDAAAQESFSVKTDEGNYILNGEKKWSTSGAMSAVFTVMCKNMV
;
A
#
# COMPACT_ATOMS: atom_id res chain seq x y z
N MET A 1 18.26 -28.99 -17.21
CA MET A 1 19.03 -28.25 -18.22
C MET A 1 18.66 -26.79 -18.02
N ALA A 2 19.60 -25.97 -17.56
CA ALA A 2 19.36 -24.57 -17.29
C ALA A 2 18.93 -23.86 -18.59
N ASP A 3 17.68 -23.44 -18.59
CA ASP A 3 17.24 -22.06 -18.85
C ASP A 3 18.22 -21.22 -19.68
N ARG A 4 17.97 -21.19 -20.98
CA ARG A 4 18.46 -20.12 -21.86
C ARG A 4 17.21 -19.53 -22.48
N GLY A 5 16.82 -18.35 -22.01
CA GLY A 5 15.79 -17.55 -22.66
C GLY A 5 16.10 -17.39 -24.14
N LEU A 6 15.07 -17.19 -24.97
CA LEU A 6 15.21 -17.00 -26.42
C LEU A 6 16.12 -15.81 -26.76
N SER A 7 16.28 -14.88 -25.83
CA SER A 7 17.18 -13.73 -25.85
C SER A 7 18.69 -14.05 -25.93
N ASP A 8 19.14 -15.27 -25.60
CA ASP A 8 20.56 -15.66 -25.62
C ASP A 8 21.05 -16.26 -26.95
N VAL A 9 20.19 -16.29 -27.98
CA VAL A 9 20.54 -16.85 -29.29
C VAL A 9 21.50 -15.89 -30.02
N LYS A 10 22.73 -16.35 -30.29
CA LYS A 10 23.73 -15.57 -31.04
C LYS A 10 23.48 -15.67 -32.56
N GLY A 11 23.67 -14.58 -33.29
CA GLY A 11 23.63 -14.55 -34.75
C GLY A 11 22.25 -14.28 -35.38
N VAL A 12 21.28 -13.81 -34.60
CA VAL A 12 19.95 -13.42 -35.08
C VAL A 12 19.94 -11.97 -35.57
N SER A 13 19.04 -11.66 -36.51
CA SER A 13 18.86 -10.29 -37.01
C SER A 13 18.24 -9.38 -35.95
N GLN A 14 18.35 -8.05 -36.12
CA GLN A 14 17.69 -7.10 -35.21
C GLN A 14 16.16 -7.23 -35.21
N GLU A 15 15.58 -7.59 -36.36
CA GLU A 15 14.13 -7.80 -36.51
C GLU A 15 13.67 -9.04 -35.72
N ASP A 16 14.45 -10.12 -35.78
CA ASP A 16 14.21 -11.34 -34.99
C ASP A 16 14.41 -11.10 -33.49
N GLN A 17 15.39 -10.27 -33.09
CA GLN A 17 15.57 -9.89 -31.68
C GLN A 17 14.37 -9.12 -31.13
N GLN A 18 13.81 -8.18 -31.90
CA GLN A 18 12.60 -7.47 -31.53
C GLN A 18 11.39 -8.41 -31.45
N MET A 19 11.29 -9.35 -32.38
CA MET A 19 10.23 -10.37 -32.36
C MET A 19 10.33 -11.29 -31.14
N ILE A 20 11.55 -11.72 -30.78
CA ILE A 20 11.82 -12.51 -29.57
C ILE A 20 11.42 -11.73 -28.31
N GLN A 21 11.82 -10.46 -28.19
CA GLN A 21 11.42 -9.62 -27.05
C GLN A 21 9.90 -9.45 -26.96
N ASN A 22 9.22 -9.28 -28.09
CA ASN A 22 7.77 -9.19 -28.12
C ASN A 22 7.13 -10.51 -27.68
N ILE A 23 7.67 -11.66 -28.11
CA ILE A 23 7.21 -12.99 -27.70
C ILE A 23 7.43 -13.21 -26.21
N GLU A 24 8.62 -12.87 -25.67
CA GLU A 24 8.92 -12.98 -24.23
C GLU A 24 7.98 -12.09 -23.40
N SER A 25 7.74 -10.86 -23.84
CA SER A 25 6.75 -9.95 -23.23
C SER A 25 5.33 -10.52 -23.25
N MET A 26 4.93 -11.16 -24.36
CA MET A 26 3.62 -11.81 -24.50
C MET A 26 3.48 -13.10 -23.69
N MET A 27 4.54 -13.90 -23.58
CA MET A 27 4.57 -15.13 -22.77
C MET A 27 4.52 -14.83 -21.27
N GLY A 28 4.94 -13.63 -20.87
CA GLY A 28 5.02 -13.20 -19.48
C GLY A 28 6.22 -13.79 -18.75
N PRO A 29 6.43 -13.44 -17.46
CA PRO A 29 7.58 -13.87 -16.68
C PRO A 29 7.73 -15.39 -16.66
N GLU A 30 8.95 -15.93 -16.67
CA GLU A 30 9.19 -17.36 -16.58
C GLU A 30 8.41 -18.02 -15.42
N PRO A 31 7.86 -19.24 -15.58
CA PRO A 31 7.01 -19.84 -14.55
C PRO A 31 7.70 -20.01 -13.18
N GLU A 32 9.04 -20.14 -13.15
CA GLU A 32 9.81 -20.14 -11.90
C GLU A 32 9.76 -18.81 -11.13
N ASN A 33 9.46 -17.71 -11.80
CA ASN A 33 9.30 -16.38 -11.21
C ASN A 33 7.83 -15.99 -10.99
N MET A 34 6.90 -16.83 -11.44
CA MET A 34 5.46 -16.62 -11.26
C MET A 34 4.98 -17.11 -9.88
N GLY A 35 3.98 -16.44 -9.31
CA GLY A 35 3.30 -16.90 -8.09
C GLY A 35 2.51 -18.20 -8.31
N PHE A 36 2.03 -18.80 -7.21
CA PHE A 36 1.32 -20.09 -7.22
C PHE A 36 0.14 -20.12 -8.20
N VAL A 37 -0.79 -19.16 -8.10
CA VAL A 37 -2.01 -19.12 -8.93
C VAL A 37 -1.68 -19.02 -10.41
N LYS A 38 -0.67 -18.23 -10.79
CA LYS A 38 -0.30 -18.11 -12.20
C LYS A 38 0.32 -19.41 -12.75
N ASN A 39 1.09 -20.12 -11.92
CA ASN A 39 1.65 -21.43 -12.27
C ASN A 39 0.57 -22.50 -12.52
N THR A 40 -0.59 -22.44 -11.86
CA THR A 40 -1.64 -23.44 -12.10
C THR A 40 -2.18 -23.39 -13.53
N PHE A 41 -2.19 -22.21 -14.18
CA PHE A 41 -2.56 -22.08 -15.60
C PHE A 41 -1.56 -22.77 -16.54
N TRP A 42 -0.33 -23.00 -16.07
CA TRP A 42 0.73 -23.70 -16.79
C TRP A 42 0.83 -25.18 -16.40
N GLY A 43 -0.12 -25.68 -15.61
CA GLY A 43 -0.08 -27.05 -15.08
C GLY A 43 1.06 -27.31 -14.10
N ARG A 44 1.69 -26.25 -13.57
CA ARG A 44 2.75 -26.34 -12.56
C ARG A 44 2.16 -26.04 -11.18
N LEU A 45 2.48 -26.89 -10.20
CA LEU A 45 2.12 -26.66 -8.80
C LEU A 45 3.37 -26.23 -8.03
N ARG A 46 3.45 -24.94 -7.71
CA ARG A 46 4.53 -24.34 -6.89
C ARG A 46 4.23 -24.51 -5.41
N GLU A 47 4.26 -25.76 -4.95
CA GLU A 47 3.90 -26.11 -3.57
C GLU A 47 4.80 -25.45 -2.53
N ASP A 48 6.04 -25.10 -2.87
CA ASP A 48 7.00 -24.37 -2.04
C ASP A 48 6.50 -22.99 -1.57
N LEU A 49 5.56 -22.39 -2.30
CA LEU A 49 4.95 -21.10 -1.94
C LEU A 49 3.78 -21.23 -0.94
N ILE A 50 3.31 -22.46 -0.67
CA ILE A 50 2.13 -22.74 0.16
C ILE A 50 2.45 -23.70 1.31
N PHE A 51 3.34 -24.66 1.10
CA PHE A 51 3.60 -25.77 2.01
C PHE A 51 5.07 -25.79 2.48
N PRO A 52 5.30 -25.88 3.81
CA PRO A 52 4.31 -25.73 4.87
C PRO A 52 3.70 -24.31 4.86
N TYR A 53 2.53 -24.15 5.50
CA TYR A 53 1.86 -22.85 5.55
C TYR A 53 2.85 -21.78 6.07
N PRO A 54 3.05 -20.69 5.31
CA PRO A 54 4.05 -19.69 5.66
C PRO A 54 3.73 -19.05 7.01
N ARG A 55 4.76 -18.84 7.82
CA ARG A 55 4.66 -18.18 9.13
C ARG A 55 5.65 -17.04 9.19
N GLU A 56 5.23 -15.97 9.82
CA GLU A 56 6.07 -14.84 10.21
C GLU A 56 7.15 -15.25 11.20
N GLY A 57 8.24 -14.47 11.24
CA GLY A 57 9.35 -14.70 12.16
C GLY A 57 8.95 -14.49 13.61
N ALA A 58 9.57 -15.22 14.54
CA ALA A 58 9.23 -15.17 15.97
C ALA A 58 9.30 -13.75 16.55
N GLY A 59 10.34 -12.97 16.20
CA GLY A 59 10.49 -11.60 16.68
C GLY A 59 9.42 -10.64 16.14
N GLU A 60 8.97 -10.81 14.89
CA GLU A 60 7.85 -10.02 14.36
C GLU A 60 6.54 -10.39 15.08
N ARG A 61 6.32 -11.70 15.30
CA ARG A 61 5.14 -12.17 16.04
C ARG A 61 5.08 -11.58 17.44
N GLU A 62 6.18 -11.62 18.19
CA GLU A 62 6.23 -11.07 19.56
C GLU A 62 5.92 -9.56 19.58
N LYS A 63 6.49 -8.78 18.65
CA LYS A 63 6.17 -7.34 18.51
C LYS A 63 4.69 -7.12 18.21
N CYS A 64 4.14 -7.89 17.26
CA CYS A 64 2.73 -7.80 16.90
C CYS A 64 1.80 -8.19 18.07
N ASP A 65 2.15 -9.24 18.82
CA ASP A 65 1.34 -9.71 19.94
C ASP A 65 1.26 -8.66 21.07
N ALA A 66 2.37 -7.99 21.37
CA ALA A 66 2.39 -6.88 22.33
C ALA A 66 1.52 -5.70 21.88
N LEU A 67 1.58 -5.33 20.58
CA LEU A 67 0.73 -4.28 20.03
C LEU A 67 -0.76 -4.65 20.09
N LEU A 68 -1.11 -5.91 19.80
CA LEU A 68 -2.48 -6.39 19.85
C LEU A 68 -3.04 -6.37 21.27
N GLU A 69 -2.24 -6.70 22.28
CA GLU A 69 -2.64 -6.67 23.69
C GLU A 69 -3.04 -5.25 24.14
N GLU A 70 -2.17 -4.26 23.89
CA GLU A 70 -2.48 -2.85 24.20
C GLU A 70 -3.68 -2.34 23.40
N LEU A 71 -3.74 -2.66 22.11
CA LEU A 71 -4.81 -2.23 21.23
C LEU A 71 -6.17 -2.84 21.61
N GLU A 72 -6.23 -4.11 21.98
CA GLU A 72 -7.48 -4.77 22.39
C GLU A 72 -8.02 -4.15 23.68
N GLU A 73 -7.16 -3.84 24.66
CA GLU A 73 -7.56 -3.15 25.88
C GLU A 73 -8.23 -1.79 25.57
N TYR A 74 -7.61 -0.99 24.70
CA TYR A 74 -8.19 0.28 24.26
C TYR A 74 -9.53 0.10 23.52
N LEU A 75 -9.60 -0.85 22.58
CA LEU A 75 -10.79 -1.11 21.78
C LEU A 75 -11.99 -1.58 22.63
N GLU A 76 -11.72 -2.30 23.71
CA GLU A 76 -12.72 -2.80 24.65
C GLU A 76 -13.23 -1.72 25.61
N THR A 77 -12.31 -0.93 26.17
CA THR A 77 -12.60 -0.10 27.34
C THR A 77 -12.84 1.37 27.00
N GLU A 78 -12.20 1.90 25.97
CA GLU A 78 -12.13 3.35 25.69
C GLU A 78 -12.66 3.73 24.31
N HIS A 79 -12.47 2.89 23.29
CA HIS A 79 -12.76 3.25 21.91
C HIS A 79 -14.27 3.53 21.66
N PRO A 80 -14.66 4.73 21.21
CA PRO A 80 -16.06 5.17 21.19
C PRO A 80 -16.85 4.67 19.95
N ARG A 81 -16.75 3.38 19.63
CA ARG A 81 -17.30 2.76 18.40
C ARG A 81 -18.77 3.09 18.09
N VAL A 82 -19.64 3.08 19.11
CA VAL A 82 -21.08 3.38 18.93
C VAL A 82 -21.31 4.87 18.63
N LYS A 83 -20.51 5.75 19.22
CA LYS A 83 -20.57 7.19 18.97
C LYS A 83 -20.08 7.50 17.56
N ILE A 84 -18.97 6.89 17.14
CA ILE A 84 -18.42 7.03 15.78
C ILE A 84 -19.48 6.71 14.72
N ASP A 85 -20.18 5.58 14.87
CA ASP A 85 -21.23 5.17 13.92
C ASP A 85 -22.42 6.16 13.91
N ARG A 86 -22.91 6.53 15.09
CA ARG A 86 -24.07 7.44 15.21
C ARG A 86 -23.80 8.86 14.71
N GLU A 87 -22.59 9.36 14.97
CA GLU A 87 -22.19 10.72 14.61
C GLU A 87 -21.53 10.79 13.23
N GLN A 88 -21.26 9.64 12.61
CA GLN A 88 -20.60 9.53 11.29
C GLN A 88 -19.24 10.25 11.25
N TYR A 89 -18.54 10.25 12.39
CA TYR A 89 -17.31 11.00 12.58
C TYR A 89 -16.37 10.24 13.52
N ILE A 90 -15.11 10.12 13.12
CA ILE A 90 -14.05 9.57 13.98
C ILE A 90 -13.40 10.77 14.69
N PRO A 91 -13.48 10.87 16.03
CA PRO A 91 -12.85 11.96 16.76
C PRO A 91 -11.33 11.98 16.60
N GLU A 92 -10.75 13.18 16.59
CA GLU A 92 -9.29 13.39 16.58
C GLU A 92 -8.58 12.62 17.70
N SER A 93 -9.15 12.61 18.90
CA SER A 93 -8.61 11.85 20.04
C SER A 93 -8.50 10.33 19.80
N VAL A 94 -9.28 9.77 18.87
CA VAL A 94 -9.15 8.36 18.45
C VAL A 94 -7.94 8.20 17.52
N ILE A 95 -7.74 9.16 16.61
CA ILE A 95 -6.61 9.18 15.68
C ILE A 95 -5.31 9.35 16.46
N ASP A 96 -5.26 10.32 17.38
CA ASP A 96 -4.10 10.57 18.27
C ASP A 96 -3.72 9.30 19.04
N ARG A 97 -4.71 8.63 19.64
CA ARG A 97 -4.46 7.41 20.41
C ARG A 97 -3.89 6.28 19.53
N LEU A 98 -4.32 6.17 18.26
CA LEU A 98 -3.77 5.19 17.32
C LEU A 98 -2.35 5.54 16.87
N PHE A 99 -1.99 6.83 16.79
CA PHE A 99 -0.60 7.27 16.58
C PHE A 99 0.26 6.96 17.81
N ASP A 100 -0.21 7.27 19.02
CA ASP A 100 0.50 7.00 20.27
C ASP A 100 0.87 5.52 20.45
N MET A 101 -0.05 4.61 20.10
CA MET A 101 0.19 3.16 20.14
C MET A 101 1.08 2.66 18.98
N GLY A 102 1.42 3.50 18.00
CA GLY A 102 2.19 3.12 16.82
C GLY A 102 1.38 2.36 15.75
N VAL A 103 0.06 2.23 15.90
CA VAL A 103 -0.81 1.56 14.92
C VAL A 103 -0.75 2.27 13.56
N MET A 104 -0.73 3.61 13.56
CA MET A 104 -0.67 4.43 12.35
C MET A 104 0.69 4.44 11.65
N GLY A 105 1.76 3.99 12.33
CA GLY A 105 3.09 3.79 11.75
C GLY A 105 3.50 2.33 11.57
N MET A 106 2.62 1.36 11.82
CA MET A 106 3.01 -0.04 12.01
C MET A 106 3.77 -0.70 10.85
N ILE A 107 3.52 -0.31 9.59
CA ILE A 107 4.23 -0.87 8.41
C ILE A 107 5.27 0.09 7.81
N ILE A 108 5.49 1.25 8.42
CA ILE A 108 6.56 2.17 8.04
C ILE A 108 7.87 1.62 8.64
N PRO A 109 9.00 1.65 7.91
CA PRO A 109 10.28 1.17 8.44
C PRO A 109 10.68 1.87 9.75
N GLU A 110 11.37 1.14 10.62
CA GLU A 110 11.79 1.63 11.95
C GLU A 110 12.70 2.87 11.85
N GLU A 111 13.52 2.97 10.80
CA GLU A 111 14.41 4.12 10.56
C GLU A 111 13.65 5.44 10.34
N TYR A 112 12.38 5.36 9.94
CA TYR A 112 11.49 6.50 9.77
C TYR A 112 10.44 6.58 10.89
N GLY A 113 10.67 5.93 12.04
CA GLY A 113 9.82 6.06 13.23
C GLY A 113 8.58 5.17 13.28
N GLY A 114 8.45 4.22 12.34
CA GLY A 114 7.41 3.18 12.37
C GLY A 114 7.81 1.92 13.15
N LEU A 115 6.98 0.88 13.08
CA LEU A 115 7.25 -0.41 13.75
C LEU A 115 7.86 -1.48 12.83
N GLY A 116 7.95 -1.22 11.52
CA GLY A 116 8.53 -2.15 10.54
C GLY A 116 7.82 -3.51 10.43
N LEU A 117 6.53 -3.60 10.82
CA LEU A 117 5.77 -4.84 10.79
C LEU A 117 5.43 -5.27 9.35
N GLY A 118 5.39 -6.59 9.13
CA GLY A 118 5.03 -7.20 7.86
C GLY A 118 3.52 -7.27 7.64
N VAL A 119 3.15 -7.71 6.44
CA VAL A 119 1.74 -7.80 6.00
C VAL A 119 0.90 -8.74 6.86
N THR A 120 1.49 -9.79 7.44
CA THR A 120 0.78 -10.70 8.35
C THR A 120 0.35 -9.98 9.61
N SER A 121 1.28 -9.29 10.27
CA SER A 121 1.04 -8.51 11.49
C SER A 121 0.05 -7.37 11.23
N TYR A 122 0.24 -6.65 10.12
CA TYR A 122 -0.70 -5.63 9.64
C TYR A 122 -2.14 -6.15 9.54
N ASN A 123 -2.34 -7.31 8.92
CA ASN A 123 -3.67 -7.90 8.77
C ASN A 123 -4.28 -8.33 10.11
N ARG A 124 -3.46 -8.84 11.05
CA ARG A 124 -3.93 -9.20 12.40
C ARG A 124 -4.43 -7.97 13.16
N VAL A 125 -3.71 -6.85 13.07
CA VAL A 125 -4.11 -5.57 13.68
C VAL A 125 -5.43 -5.08 13.06
N LEU A 126 -5.56 -5.08 11.74
CA LEU A 126 -6.81 -4.68 11.08
C LEU A 126 -7.99 -5.60 11.40
N GLU A 127 -7.75 -6.91 11.49
CA GLU A 127 -8.78 -7.88 11.89
C GLU A 127 -9.30 -7.57 13.29
N LEU A 128 -8.39 -7.31 14.24
CA LEU A 128 -8.76 -6.92 15.59
C LEU A 128 -9.57 -5.62 15.60
N ILE A 129 -9.09 -4.55 14.97
CA ILE A 129 -9.83 -3.28 14.91
C ILE A 129 -11.20 -3.49 14.26
N GLY A 130 -11.26 -4.24 13.16
CA GLY A 130 -12.49 -4.52 12.41
C GLY A 130 -13.55 -5.26 13.21
N ARG A 131 -13.14 -6.11 14.18
CA ARG A 131 -14.04 -6.77 15.13
C ARG A 131 -14.80 -5.78 16.02
N TYR A 132 -14.21 -4.61 16.29
CA TYR A 132 -14.80 -3.57 17.14
C TYR A 132 -15.39 -2.41 16.34
N CYS A 133 -14.68 -1.88 15.34
CA CYS A 133 -15.10 -0.74 14.52
C CYS A 133 -14.53 -0.81 13.10
N ALA A 134 -15.36 -1.20 12.13
CA ALA A 134 -14.97 -1.27 10.73
C ALA A 134 -14.54 0.10 10.15
N SER A 135 -15.17 1.20 10.55
CA SER A 135 -14.81 2.55 10.08
C SER A 135 -13.38 2.92 10.48
N THR A 136 -12.97 2.60 11.71
CA THR A 136 -11.60 2.81 12.18
C THR A 136 -10.62 1.89 11.45
N ALA A 137 -10.98 0.62 11.23
CA ALA A 137 -10.13 -0.30 10.45
C ALA A 137 -9.89 0.22 9.02
N VAL A 138 -10.91 0.77 8.37
CA VAL A 138 -10.79 1.39 7.04
C VAL A 138 -9.92 2.65 7.06
N LEU A 139 -10.03 3.48 8.10
CA LEU A 139 -9.16 4.66 8.26
C LEU A 139 -7.68 4.26 8.40
N VAL A 140 -7.36 3.34 9.32
CA VAL A 140 -6.00 2.81 9.51
C VAL A 140 -5.49 2.18 8.21
N SER A 141 -6.33 1.38 7.55
CA SER A 141 -5.98 0.74 6.28
C SER A 141 -5.68 1.76 5.19
N ALA A 142 -6.54 2.76 4.99
CA ALA A 142 -6.38 3.73 3.91
C ALA A 142 -5.10 4.57 4.08
N HIS A 143 -4.82 5.00 5.30
CA HIS A 143 -3.62 5.76 5.64
C HIS A 143 -2.34 5.01 5.22
N GLN A 144 -2.20 3.74 5.60
CA GLN A 144 -0.93 3.04 5.45
C GLN A 144 -0.80 2.20 4.18
N SER A 145 -1.89 1.54 3.75
CA SER A 145 -1.82 0.61 2.62
C SER A 145 -1.80 1.31 1.27
N ILE A 146 -2.33 2.53 1.19
CA ILE A 146 -2.40 3.29 -0.06
C ILE A 146 -2.02 4.77 0.10
N GLY A 147 -2.33 5.39 1.24
CA GLY A 147 -2.07 6.81 1.50
C GLY A 147 -0.58 7.16 1.45
N CYS A 148 0.21 6.67 2.40
CA CYS A 148 1.67 6.87 2.42
C CYS A 148 2.46 5.78 1.67
N LYS A 149 1.79 4.73 1.20
CA LYS A 149 2.45 3.55 0.60
C LYS A 149 3.31 3.88 -0.62
N ALA A 150 2.90 4.85 -1.44
CA ALA A 150 3.67 5.26 -2.61
C ALA A 150 5.05 5.79 -2.22
N ILE A 151 5.15 6.54 -1.11
CA ILE A 151 6.43 7.05 -0.59
C ILE A 151 7.28 5.90 -0.05
N VAL A 152 6.68 4.97 0.70
CA VAL A 152 7.38 3.78 1.22
C VAL A 152 7.99 2.96 0.09
N LEU A 153 7.26 2.74 -1.01
CA LEU A 153 7.69 1.86 -2.10
C LEU A 153 8.58 2.55 -3.14
N PHE A 154 8.30 3.82 -3.45
CA PHE A 154 8.86 4.50 -4.63
C PHE A 154 9.45 5.88 -4.31
N GLY A 155 9.36 6.35 -3.07
CA GLY A 155 9.95 7.62 -2.68
C GLY A 155 11.47 7.60 -2.82
N THR A 156 12.05 8.76 -3.17
CA THR A 156 13.49 8.95 -3.00
C THR A 156 13.84 8.97 -1.50
N GLU A 157 15.11 8.82 -1.17
CA GLU A 157 15.53 8.88 0.24
C GLU A 157 15.16 10.21 0.89
N GLU A 158 15.29 11.33 0.16
CA GLU A 158 14.87 12.65 0.64
C GLU A 158 13.36 12.71 0.92
N GLN A 159 12.53 12.13 0.04
CA GLN A 159 11.08 12.08 0.26
C GLN A 159 10.70 11.19 1.44
N LYS A 160 11.42 10.08 1.64
CA LYS A 160 11.16 9.19 2.76
C LYS A 160 11.52 9.85 4.09
N GLU A 161 12.69 10.48 4.17
CA GLU A 161 13.15 11.23 5.34
C GLU A 161 12.21 12.38 5.68
N GLU A 162 11.67 13.07 4.67
CA GLU A 162 10.75 14.20 4.88
C GLU A 162 9.35 13.75 5.32
N TYR A 163 8.75 12.74 4.68
CA TYR A 163 7.32 12.46 4.86
C TYR A 163 6.99 11.26 5.74
N LEU A 164 7.86 10.25 5.82
CA LEU A 164 7.53 9.02 6.56
C LEU A 164 7.50 9.20 8.08
N PRO A 165 8.37 10.00 8.72
CA PRO A 165 8.27 10.27 10.16
C PRO A 165 6.92 10.89 10.53
N THR A 166 6.51 11.92 9.81
CA THR A 166 5.21 12.58 10.01
C THR A 166 4.05 11.63 9.76
N ALA A 167 4.11 10.82 8.69
CA ALA A 167 3.08 9.82 8.42
C ALA A 167 3.06 8.67 9.45
N ALA A 168 4.15 8.41 10.17
CA ALA A 168 4.21 7.37 11.18
C ALA A 168 3.64 7.81 12.54
N GLN A 169 3.72 9.10 12.87
CA GLN A 169 3.57 9.58 14.25
C GLN A 169 2.59 10.75 14.44
N GLU A 170 2.27 11.50 13.38
CA GLU A 170 1.61 12.80 13.55
C GLU A 170 0.39 12.97 12.64
N GLU A 171 0.54 12.75 11.34
CA GLU A 171 -0.45 13.19 10.35
C GLU A 171 -1.03 12.05 9.52
N LEU A 172 -2.33 12.17 9.27
CA LEU A 172 -3.01 11.28 8.33
C LEU A 172 -2.53 11.52 6.89
N SER A 173 -2.66 10.45 6.12
CA SER A 173 -2.44 10.47 4.69
C SER A 173 -3.67 9.95 3.95
N ALA A 174 -3.86 10.42 2.73
CA ALA A 174 -4.97 10.01 1.87
C ALA A 174 -4.48 9.61 0.48
N PHE A 175 -5.21 8.68 -0.13
CA PHE A 175 -4.99 8.26 -1.50
C PHE A 175 -6.09 8.81 -2.40
N CYS A 176 -5.70 9.54 -3.44
CA CYS A 176 -6.55 10.33 -4.29
C CYS A 176 -6.50 9.81 -5.73
N LEU A 177 -7.33 8.80 -6.03
CA LEU A 177 -7.47 8.21 -7.37
C LEU A 177 -8.83 8.51 -7.99
N SER A 178 -9.90 8.02 -7.37
CA SER A 178 -11.26 8.12 -7.91
C SER A 178 -11.72 9.57 -8.07
N GLU A 179 -12.54 9.79 -9.07
CA GLU A 179 -13.07 11.09 -9.49
C GLU A 179 -14.58 10.98 -9.71
N PRO A 180 -15.32 12.09 -9.89
CA PRO A 180 -16.77 12.03 -10.13
C PRO A 180 -17.20 11.06 -11.24
N ASN A 181 -16.41 10.97 -12.32
CA ASN A 181 -16.68 10.12 -13.49
C ASN A 181 -15.74 8.91 -13.61
N VAL A 182 -14.82 8.71 -12.66
CA VAL A 182 -13.74 7.71 -12.76
C VAL A 182 -13.67 6.86 -11.50
N GLY A 183 -13.96 5.56 -11.65
CA GLY A 183 -13.89 4.56 -10.59
C GLY A 183 -13.03 3.37 -11.00
N SER A 184 -13.65 2.32 -11.54
CA SER A 184 -12.95 1.10 -11.98
C SER A 184 -11.97 1.34 -13.14
N ASP A 185 -12.29 2.25 -14.07
CA ASP A 185 -11.41 2.60 -15.18
C ASP A 185 -10.40 3.70 -14.77
N ALA A 186 -9.45 3.35 -13.91
CA ALA A 186 -8.47 4.28 -13.36
C ALA A 186 -7.64 5.02 -14.44
N ALA A 187 -7.47 4.43 -15.63
CA ALA A 187 -6.73 5.04 -16.73
C ALA A 187 -7.46 6.27 -17.32
N ALA A 188 -8.78 6.36 -17.15
CA ALA A 188 -9.60 7.44 -17.66
C ALA A 188 -9.53 8.75 -16.86
N GLN A 189 -8.78 8.80 -15.75
CA GLN A 189 -8.61 9.98 -14.87
C GLN A 189 -8.54 11.32 -15.63
N GLU A 190 -9.30 12.30 -15.19
CA GLU A 190 -9.46 13.63 -15.78
C GLU A 190 -8.55 14.65 -15.07
N SER A 191 -8.21 14.43 -13.79
CA SER A 191 -7.22 15.25 -13.08
C SER A 191 -5.87 15.21 -13.79
N PHE A 192 -5.20 16.35 -13.87
CA PHE A 192 -3.97 16.50 -14.62
C PHE A 192 -2.96 17.41 -13.94
N SER A 193 -1.69 17.24 -14.29
CA SER A 193 -0.59 18.11 -13.90
C SER A 193 0.10 18.70 -15.11
N VAL A 194 0.48 19.98 -15.02
CA VAL A 194 1.27 20.70 -16.04
C VAL A 194 2.55 21.20 -15.41
N LYS A 195 3.69 20.95 -16.05
CA LYS A 195 4.99 21.44 -15.58
C LYS A 195 5.12 22.94 -15.83
N THR A 196 5.55 23.71 -14.84
CA THR A 196 5.84 25.14 -14.96
C THR A 196 7.26 25.37 -15.48
N ASP A 197 7.51 26.57 -16.00
CA ASP A 197 8.85 26.99 -16.45
C ASP A 197 9.88 26.96 -15.31
N GLU A 198 9.43 27.12 -14.07
CA GLU A 198 10.24 27.07 -12.85
C GLU A 198 10.55 25.63 -12.37
N GLY A 199 10.02 24.62 -13.05
CA GLY A 199 10.25 23.21 -12.73
C GLY A 199 9.26 22.58 -11.75
N ASN A 200 8.27 23.34 -11.26
CA ASN A 200 7.17 22.86 -10.41
C ASN A 200 6.03 22.28 -11.25
N TYR A 201 4.99 21.77 -10.60
CA TYR A 201 3.77 21.28 -11.28
C TYR A 201 2.54 22.04 -10.76
N ILE A 202 1.65 22.41 -11.68
CA ILE A 202 0.29 22.84 -11.35
C ILE A 202 -0.62 21.63 -11.51
N LEU A 203 -1.19 21.16 -10.40
CA LEU A 203 -2.16 20.07 -10.35
C LEU A 203 -3.59 20.63 -10.35
N ASN A 204 -4.44 20.17 -11.27
CA ASN A 204 -5.85 20.56 -11.37
C ASN A 204 -6.74 19.32 -11.53
N GLY A 205 -7.87 19.31 -10.84
CA GLY A 205 -8.86 18.25 -10.94
C GLY A 205 -9.76 18.16 -9.71
N GLU A 206 -10.65 17.18 -9.73
CA GLU A 206 -11.54 16.84 -8.62
C GLU A 206 -11.36 15.37 -8.25
N LYS A 207 -11.22 15.11 -6.95
CA LYS A 207 -11.12 13.75 -6.39
C LYS A 207 -12.33 13.44 -5.54
N LYS A 208 -12.73 12.18 -5.53
CA LYS A 208 -13.96 11.70 -4.88
C LYS A 208 -13.67 10.48 -4.04
N TRP A 209 -14.30 10.44 -2.86
CA TRP A 209 -14.25 9.32 -1.92
C TRP A 209 -12.84 8.96 -1.42
N SER A 210 -11.96 9.96 -1.28
CA SER A 210 -10.68 9.79 -0.59
C SER A 210 -10.91 9.64 0.92
N THR A 211 -10.81 8.42 1.44
CA THR A 211 -10.81 8.17 2.89
C THR A 211 -9.78 9.07 3.57
N SER A 212 -10.12 9.60 4.75
CA SER A 212 -9.36 10.59 5.52
C SER A 212 -9.01 11.89 4.77
N GLY A 213 -9.51 12.13 3.56
CA GLY A 213 -9.09 13.26 2.72
C GLY A 213 -9.31 14.63 3.36
N ALA A 214 -10.38 14.81 4.16
CA ALA A 214 -10.63 16.07 4.86
C ALA A 214 -9.76 16.27 6.11
N MET A 215 -9.03 15.25 6.56
CA MET A 215 -8.23 15.23 7.79
C MET A 215 -6.74 14.98 7.53
N SER A 216 -6.33 14.79 6.27
CA SER A 216 -4.96 14.39 5.93
C SER A 216 -4.09 15.60 5.61
N ALA A 217 -2.82 15.55 6.01
CA ALA A 217 -1.81 16.52 5.58
C ALA A 217 -1.05 16.05 4.33
N VAL A 218 -0.96 14.73 4.10
CA VAL A 218 -0.23 14.13 2.98
C VAL A 218 -1.18 13.45 2.01
N PHE A 219 -1.06 13.76 0.72
CA PHE A 219 -1.92 13.20 -0.32
C PHE A 219 -1.10 12.54 -1.42
N THR A 220 -1.30 11.24 -1.63
CA THR A 220 -0.86 10.58 -2.85
C THR A 220 -1.91 10.80 -3.93
N VAL A 221 -1.64 11.70 -4.89
CA VAL A 221 -2.58 12.07 -5.95
C VAL A 221 -2.19 11.46 -7.29
N MET A 222 -3.09 10.66 -7.85
CA MET A 222 -2.97 10.15 -9.21
C MET A 222 -3.51 11.20 -10.20
N CYS A 223 -2.71 11.58 -11.19
CA CYS A 223 -3.12 12.50 -12.25
C CYS A 223 -2.49 12.13 -13.60
N LYS A 224 -3.06 12.65 -14.70
CA LYS A 224 -2.41 12.65 -16.02
C LYS A 224 -1.26 13.65 -16.02
N ASN A 225 -0.09 13.24 -16.48
CA ASN A 225 1.03 14.14 -16.70
C ASN A 225 0.93 14.72 -18.11
N MET A 226 0.74 16.04 -18.23
CA MET A 226 0.49 16.74 -19.51
C MET A 226 1.76 17.33 -20.12
N VAL A 227 2.91 16.69 -19.90
CA VAL A 227 4.24 17.13 -20.38
C VAL A 227 4.20 17.67 -21.80
#